data_AF-A0A800FXQ6-F1
#
_entry.id   AF-A0A800FXQ6-F1
#
_cell.length_a   1.000
_cell.length_b   1.000
_cell.length_c   1.000
_cell.angle_alpha   90.00
_cell.angle_beta   90.00
_cell.angle_gamma   90.00
#
_symmetry.space_group_name_H-M   'P 1'
#
loop_
_entity.id
_entity.type
_entity.pdbx_description
1 polymer ?
#
loop_
_entity_poly.entity_id
_entity_poly.type
_entity_poly.pdbx_seq_one_letter_code
_entity_poly.pdbx_strand_id
1 'polypeptide(L)'
;FVANQNGDRDGLFLNLGDGSFEDVAENLGIDQPGRTASQGSVGVAVGDYDNDGDLDLFVASYGPDLIWENQNDTLGFIKRSSGKGFDGDHHSVAATFADYDNDGWLDLYVGTFISTIAEEPDYLFRNVIGDFQLVTPSLMLEKGTSHGISWADYDKDGDVDLAVANNHTDGTHTLYRNELGAPSTRNSLQVVVLDSNGHWTRAGATVTLSASTWDSSVEGQPSYTTSRIVDTGGGYSSQGATPVHFGIPSGVELVNLTIQWYEDGIQIQTISDFDYGVYSGQFLEILLNPRQ
;
A
#
# COMPACT_ATOMS: atom_id res chain seq x y z
N PHE A 1 -1.44 0.36 13.44
CA PHE A 1 -0.64 -0.81 13.86
C PHE A 1 0.72 -0.32 14.33
N VAL A 2 1.31 -0.95 15.35
CA VAL A 2 2.65 -0.64 15.86
C VAL A 2 3.45 -1.94 15.86
N ALA A 3 4.47 -1.98 15.01
CA ALA A 3 5.42 -3.08 14.93
C ALA A 3 6.46 -2.97 16.06
N ASN A 4 6.74 -4.08 16.76
CA ASN A 4 7.69 -4.12 17.85
C ASN A 4 8.77 -5.19 17.66
N GLN A 5 9.98 -4.86 18.12
CA GLN A 5 11.18 -5.69 17.99
C GLN A 5 11.50 -6.48 19.28
N ASN A 6 12.56 -7.27 19.24
CA ASN A 6 13.16 -7.95 20.39
C ASN A 6 12.21 -8.91 21.13
N GLY A 7 11.34 -9.59 20.39
CA GLY A 7 10.38 -10.54 20.91
C GLY A 7 9.18 -9.93 21.65
N ASP A 8 9.06 -8.60 21.66
CA ASP A 8 7.89 -7.92 22.23
C ASP A 8 6.64 -8.19 21.38
N ARG A 9 5.45 -7.80 21.84
CA ARG A 9 4.18 -7.97 21.11
C ARG A 9 3.90 -6.79 20.20
N ASP A 10 3.32 -7.03 19.03
CA ASP A 10 2.81 -5.96 18.16
C ASP A 10 1.48 -5.39 18.71
N GLY A 11 1.17 -4.14 18.36
CA GLY A 11 -0.03 -3.45 18.82
C GLY A 11 -0.94 -2.96 17.68
N LEU A 12 -2.24 -2.86 17.93
CA LEU A 12 -3.20 -2.28 17.00
C LEU A 12 -4.16 -1.41 17.78
N PHE A 13 -4.06 -0.11 17.56
CA PHE A 13 -4.78 0.90 18.34
C PHE A 13 -6.05 1.33 17.60
N LEU A 14 -7.20 0.95 18.14
CA LEU A 14 -8.51 1.39 17.67
C LEU A 14 -8.78 2.80 18.19
N ASN A 15 -9.06 3.75 17.28
CA ASN A 15 -9.49 5.09 17.66
C ASN A 15 -10.94 5.05 18.16
N LEU A 16 -11.19 5.48 19.40
CA LEU A 16 -12.52 5.48 20.01
C LEU A 16 -13.34 6.75 19.68
N GLY A 17 -12.76 7.69 18.93
CA GLY A 17 -13.45 8.90 18.45
C GLY A 17 -13.55 10.03 19.49
N ASP A 18 -12.99 9.85 20.68
CA ASP A 18 -12.92 10.87 21.73
C ASP A 18 -11.47 11.32 22.01
N GLY A 19 -10.55 10.98 21.11
CA GLY A 19 -9.11 11.21 21.26
C GLY A 19 -8.38 10.14 22.06
N SER A 20 -9.08 9.11 22.55
CA SER A 20 -8.48 7.92 23.14
C SER A 20 -8.35 6.76 22.16
N PHE A 21 -7.45 5.83 22.49
CA PHE A 21 -7.18 4.63 21.70
C PHE A 21 -7.17 3.40 22.60
N GLU A 22 -7.69 2.29 22.10
CA GLU A 22 -7.64 0.98 22.74
C GLU A 22 -6.72 0.04 21.96
N ASP A 23 -5.77 -0.61 22.63
CA ASP A 23 -4.98 -1.67 22.00
C ASP A 23 -5.82 -2.95 21.90
N VAL A 24 -6.15 -3.33 20.67
CA VAL A 24 -6.99 -4.48 20.35
C VAL A 24 -6.21 -5.64 19.74
N ALA A 25 -4.88 -5.54 19.59
CA ALA A 25 -4.10 -6.57 18.88
C ALA A 25 -4.18 -7.96 19.53
N GLU A 26 -4.13 -8.06 20.85
CA GLU A 26 -4.26 -9.35 21.57
C GLU A 26 -5.64 -9.96 21.38
N ASN A 27 -6.69 -9.13 21.46
CA ASN A 27 -8.07 -9.59 21.26
C ASN A 27 -8.30 -10.12 19.83
N LEU A 28 -7.61 -9.54 18.85
CA LEU A 28 -7.66 -9.94 17.45
C LEU A 28 -6.66 -11.03 17.09
N GLY A 29 -5.75 -11.40 18.01
CA GLY A 29 -4.73 -12.41 17.80
C GLY A 29 -3.63 -12.04 16.80
N ILE A 30 -3.41 -10.73 16.59
CA ILE A 30 -2.40 -10.22 15.65
C ILE A 30 -1.15 -9.66 16.34
N ASP A 31 -1.05 -9.82 17.65
CA ASP A 31 0.00 -9.28 18.53
C ASP A 31 1.30 -10.11 18.56
N GLN A 32 1.35 -11.24 17.86
CA GLN A 32 2.53 -12.12 17.74
C GLN A 32 3.19 -12.49 19.10
N PRO A 33 2.46 -13.14 20.03
CA PRO A 33 3.01 -13.47 21.35
C PRO A 33 4.08 -14.57 21.27
N GLY A 34 5.09 -14.48 22.14
CA GLY A 34 6.08 -15.56 22.32
C GLY A 34 7.21 -15.59 21.29
N ARG A 35 7.38 -14.52 20.50
CA ARG A 35 8.56 -14.33 19.65
C ARG A 35 9.85 -14.36 20.46
N THR A 36 10.93 -14.86 19.87
CA THR A 36 12.26 -14.82 20.50
C THR A 36 12.83 -13.40 20.46
N ALA A 37 13.83 -13.11 21.31
CA ALA A 37 14.48 -11.80 21.32
C ALA A 37 15.22 -11.44 20.01
N SER A 38 15.47 -12.42 19.12
CA SER A 38 16.06 -12.20 17.79
C SER A 38 15.01 -11.97 16.69
N GLN A 39 13.73 -12.04 17.03
CA GLN A 39 12.62 -11.83 16.11
C GLN A 39 11.85 -10.57 16.47
N GLY A 40 11.14 -10.03 15.51
CA GLY A 40 10.26 -8.90 15.75
C GLY A 40 9.88 -8.19 14.46
N SER A 41 8.79 -7.46 14.52
CA SER A 41 8.31 -6.67 13.40
C SER A 41 8.99 -5.31 13.37
N VAL A 42 9.18 -4.78 12.18
CA VAL A 42 9.98 -3.58 11.92
C VAL A 42 9.15 -2.53 11.20
N GLY A 43 8.60 -2.88 10.04
CA GLY A 43 7.80 -2.00 9.21
C GLY A 43 6.40 -2.55 8.99
N VAL A 44 5.45 -1.66 8.73
CA VAL A 44 4.10 -2.03 8.31
C VAL A 44 3.75 -1.27 7.04
N ALA A 45 3.16 -1.97 6.07
CA ALA A 45 2.52 -1.38 4.91
C ALA A 45 1.02 -1.67 4.99
N VAL A 46 0.21 -0.68 4.59
CA VAL A 46 -1.26 -0.77 4.60
C VAL A 46 -1.75 -0.69 3.16
N GLY A 47 -2.59 -1.63 2.75
CA GLY A 47 -3.13 -1.67 1.40
C GLY A 47 -4.19 -2.75 1.27
N ASP A 48 -5.17 -2.51 0.39
CA ASP A 48 -6.18 -3.49 0.00
C ASP A 48 -5.59 -4.37 -1.10
N TYR A 49 -4.97 -5.49 -0.71
CA TYR A 49 -4.20 -6.30 -1.66
C TYR A 49 -5.07 -7.33 -2.38
N ASP A 50 -6.22 -7.70 -1.82
CA ASP A 50 -7.11 -8.70 -2.40
C ASP A 50 -8.34 -8.08 -3.10
N ASN A 51 -8.42 -6.75 -3.15
CA ASN A 51 -9.46 -5.98 -3.82
C ASN A 51 -10.86 -6.28 -3.28
N ASP A 52 -10.98 -6.39 -1.95
CA ASP A 52 -12.26 -6.55 -1.26
C ASP A 52 -12.82 -5.22 -0.72
N GLY A 53 -12.03 -4.15 -0.77
CA GLY A 53 -12.37 -2.81 -0.30
C GLY A 53 -11.84 -2.49 1.10
N ASP A 54 -11.36 -3.50 1.84
CA ASP A 54 -10.83 -3.38 3.18
C ASP A 54 -9.29 -3.25 3.17
N LEU A 55 -8.74 -2.52 4.14
CA LEU A 55 -7.30 -2.32 4.23
C LEU A 55 -6.63 -3.46 5.01
N ASP A 56 -5.66 -4.11 4.38
CA ASP A 56 -4.84 -5.17 4.96
C ASP A 56 -3.50 -4.65 5.47
N LEU A 57 -2.78 -5.52 6.18
CA LEU A 57 -1.45 -5.22 6.71
C LEU A 57 -0.43 -6.21 6.17
N PHE A 58 0.63 -5.69 5.55
CA PHE A 58 1.90 -6.40 5.41
C PHE A 58 2.85 -5.96 6.52
N VAL A 59 3.46 -6.90 7.22
CA VAL A 59 4.38 -6.64 8.34
C VAL A 59 5.76 -7.20 8.04
N ALA A 60 6.68 -6.30 7.74
CA ALA A 60 8.10 -6.58 7.55
C ALA A 60 8.75 -6.95 8.89
N SER A 61 9.50 -8.06 8.93
CA SER A 61 10.02 -8.61 10.19
C SER A 61 11.44 -9.14 10.11
N TYR A 62 12.11 -9.19 11.28
CA TYR A 62 13.22 -10.11 11.53
C TYR A 62 12.62 -11.50 11.85
N GLY A 63 12.84 -12.47 10.97
CA GLY A 63 12.02 -13.67 10.85
C GLY A 63 11.02 -13.58 9.68
N PRO A 64 9.98 -14.44 9.66
CA PRO A 64 9.01 -14.47 8.58
C PRO A 64 8.19 -13.18 8.51
N ASP A 65 8.00 -12.67 7.30
CA ASP A 65 7.04 -11.59 7.03
C ASP A 65 5.61 -12.09 7.15
N LEU A 66 4.68 -11.17 7.40
CA LEU A 66 3.30 -11.50 7.72
C LEU A 66 2.34 -10.69 6.86
N ILE A 67 1.28 -11.33 6.36
CA ILE A 67 0.10 -10.66 5.82
C ILE A 67 -1.07 -10.95 6.75
N TRP A 68 -1.68 -9.88 7.23
CA TRP A 68 -2.95 -9.90 7.94
C TRP A 68 -4.02 -9.38 7.00
N GLU A 69 -4.83 -10.30 6.48
CA GLU A 69 -5.98 -9.99 5.64
C GLU A 69 -7.14 -9.58 6.55
N ASN A 70 -7.61 -8.35 6.41
CA ASN A 70 -8.83 -7.88 7.07
C ASN A 70 -10.00 -8.62 6.43
N GLN A 71 -10.93 -9.13 7.23
CA GLN A 71 -12.03 -9.93 6.69
C GLN A 71 -13.26 -9.12 6.37
N ASN A 72 -13.40 -7.89 6.90
CA ASN A 72 -14.48 -6.90 6.72
C ASN A 72 -14.54 -5.89 7.90
N ASP A 73 -15.51 -4.97 7.86
CA ASP A 73 -15.90 -3.94 8.88
C ASP A 73 -15.93 -4.38 10.37
N THR A 74 -15.73 -5.66 10.69
CA THR A 74 -15.78 -6.20 12.06
C THR A 74 -14.43 -6.23 12.79
N LEU A 75 -13.37 -5.64 12.22
CA LEU A 75 -11.99 -5.65 12.75
C LEU A 75 -11.43 -7.08 12.89
N GLY A 76 -11.81 -8.02 12.00
CA GLY A 76 -11.28 -9.38 12.02
C GLY A 76 -10.09 -9.52 11.09
N PHE A 77 -8.98 -10.10 11.54
CA PHE A 77 -7.83 -10.39 10.68
C PHE A 77 -7.54 -11.88 10.61
N ILE A 78 -7.11 -12.36 9.44
CA ILE A 78 -6.59 -13.71 9.28
C ILE A 78 -5.15 -13.67 8.75
N LYS A 79 -4.32 -14.55 9.29
CA LYS A 79 -2.93 -14.70 8.86
C LYS A 79 -2.87 -15.45 7.55
N ARG A 80 -2.32 -14.84 6.50
CA ARG A 80 -2.13 -15.47 5.18
C ARG A 80 -0.70 -15.91 4.86
N SER A 81 0.25 -15.67 5.77
CA SER A 81 1.65 -16.07 5.57
C SER A 81 1.85 -17.59 5.78
N SER A 82 1.70 -18.37 4.72
CA SER A 82 2.47 -19.61 4.56
C SER A 82 2.47 -20.07 3.10
N GLY A 83 3.53 -19.74 2.35
CA GLY A 83 3.97 -20.55 1.21
C GLY A 83 4.38 -19.80 -0.05
N LYS A 84 4.37 -18.46 -0.06
CA LYS A 84 4.37 -17.66 -1.31
C LYS A 84 5.54 -16.67 -1.44
N GLY A 85 6.70 -17.00 -0.87
CA GLY A 85 7.90 -16.17 -0.95
C GLY A 85 8.11 -15.18 0.20
N PHE A 86 7.28 -15.20 1.24
CA PHE A 86 7.41 -14.38 2.46
C PHE A 86 7.82 -15.17 3.71
N ASP A 87 7.81 -16.50 3.63
CA ASP A 87 8.03 -17.40 4.77
C ASP A 87 9.52 -17.50 5.18
N GLY A 88 10.41 -16.90 4.40
CA GLY A 88 11.84 -16.83 4.70
C GLY A 88 12.16 -15.75 5.71
N ASP A 89 13.28 -15.91 6.40
CA ASP A 89 13.86 -14.83 7.21
C ASP A 89 14.61 -13.87 6.28
N HIS A 90 13.89 -12.90 5.73
CA HIS A 90 14.41 -11.91 4.78
C HIS A 90 15.02 -10.69 5.46
N HIS A 91 14.91 -10.60 6.80
CA HIS A 91 15.28 -9.40 7.55
C HIS A 91 14.66 -8.13 6.94
N SER A 92 13.38 -8.21 6.60
CA SER A 92 12.63 -7.13 6.01
C SER A 92 12.49 -6.00 7.03
N VAL A 93 12.74 -4.77 6.59
CA VAL A 93 12.72 -3.57 7.46
C VAL A 93 11.75 -2.50 6.99
N ALA A 94 11.38 -2.52 5.71
CA ALA A 94 10.44 -1.56 5.13
C ALA A 94 9.62 -2.26 4.05
N ALA A 95 8.40 -1.77 3.84
CA ALA A 95 7.55 -2.23 2.76
C ALA A 95 6.58 -1.13 2.35
N THR A 96 6.14 -1.14 1.10
CA THR A 96 5.07 -0.28 0.61
C THR A 96 4.36 -0.94 -0.56
N PHE A 97 3.05 -0.73 -0.63
CA PHE A 97 2.23 -1.16 -1.75
C PHE A 97 2.22 -0.11 -2.86
N ALA A 98 2.16 -0.56 -4.10
CA ALA A 98 1.77 0.23 -5.27
C ALA A 98 1.38 -0.72 -6.41
N ASP A 99 0.51 -0.29 -7.29
CA ASP A 99 0.19 -1.02 -8.53
C ASP A 99 1.17 -0.55 -9.61
N TYR A 100 2.26 -1.29 -9.82
CA TYR A 100 3.36 -0.84 -10.69
C TYR A 100 3.10 -1.12 -12.17
N ASP A 101 2.20 -2.05 -12.50
CA ASP A 101 1.90 -2.41 -13.89
C ASP A 101 0.51 -1.99 -14.38
N ASN A 102 -0.20 -1.24 -13.54
CA ASN A 102 -1.53 -0.68 -13.78
C ASN A 102 -2.57 -1.77 -14.09
N ASP A 103 -2.47 -2.93 -13.43
CA ASP A 103 -3.38 -4.06 -13.64
C ASP A 103 -4.57 -4.10 -12.65
N GLY A 104 -4.56 -3.22 -11.66
CA GLY A 104 -5.60 -3.08 -10.64
C GLY A 104 -5.29 -3.82 -9.35
N TRP A 105 -4.18 -4.55 -9.25
CA TRP A 105 -3.75 -5.21 -8.02
C TRP A 105 -2.60 -4.46 -7.37
N LEU A 106 -2.67 -4.28 -6.04
CA LEU A 106 -1.55 -3.70 -5.32
C LEU A 106 -0.38 -4.69 -5.26
N ASP A 107 0.72 -4.34 -5.91
CA ASP A 107 2.01 -5.00 -5.78
C ASP A 107 2.75 -4.51 -4.54
N LEU A 108 3.81 -5.23 -4.16
CA LEU A 108 4.53 -5.01 -2.92
C LEU A 108 6.03 -4.89 -3.17
N TYR A 109 6.64 -3.81 -2.70
CA TYR A 109 8.10 -3.70 -2.60
C TYR A 109 8.53 -3.83 -1.15
N VAL A 110 9.56 -4.65 -0.90
CA VAL A 110 10.07 -4.98 0.43
C VAL A 110 11.57 -4.69 0.48
N GLY A 111 11.95 -3.78 1.37
CA GLY A 111 13.34 -3.46 1.68
C GLY A 111 13.88 -4.36 2.79
N THR A 112 15.09 -4.87 2.61
CA THR A 112 15.77 -5.75 3.57
C THR A 112 16.93 -5.04 4.26
N PHE A 113 17.40 -5.53 5.40
CA PHE A 113 18.63 -5.03 6.00
C PHE A 113 19.30 -6.04 6.92
N ILE A 114 20.55 -6.38 6.61
CA ILE A 114 21.42 -7.19 7.46
C ILE A 114 22.73 -6.43 7.67
N SER A 115 23.03 -6.05 8.92
CA SER A 115 24.20 -5.21 9.24
C SER A 115 25.57 -5.75 8.76
N THR A 116 25.67 -7.06 8.51
CA THR A 116 26.89 -7.73 8.03
C THR A 116 26.93 -7.94 6.52
N ILE A 117 25.87 -7.57 5.79
CA ILE A 117 25.75 -7.76 4.33
C ILE A 117 25.47 -6.39 3.72
N ALA A 118 26.37 -5.93 2.86
CA ALA A 118 26.32 -4.55 2.35
C ALA A 118 25.20 -4.31 1.32
N GLU A 119 24.79 -5.37 0.63
CA GLU A 119 23.85 -5.35 -0.49
C GLU A 119 22.93 -6.57 -0.38
N GLU A 120 22.28 -6.72 0.77
CA GLU A 120 21.17 -7.68 0.87
C GLU A 120 20.08 -7.27 -0.13
N PRO A 121 19.58 -8.16 -0.99
CA PRO A 121 18.62 -7.79 -2.03
C PRO A 121 17.29 -7.35 -1.43
N ASP A 122 16.73 -6.31 -2.02
CA ASP A 122 15.31 -5.97 -1.83
C ASP A 122 14.45 -6.78 -2.81
N TYR A 123 13.15 -6.80 -2.59
CA TYR A 123 12.24 -7.64 -3.35
C TYR A 123 11.04 -6.85 -3.90
N LEU A 124 10.77 -7.02 -5.20
CA LEU A 124 9.51 -6.60 -5.81
C LEU A 124 8.64 -7.86 -6.02
N PHE A 125 7.44 -7.82 -5.48
CA PHE A 125 6.44 -8.86 -5.64
C PHE A 125 5.26 -8.32 -6.44
N ARG A 126 4.96 -8.98 -7.56
CA ARG A 126 3.75 -8.71 -8.32
C ARG A 126 2.58 -9.44 -7.71
N ASN A 127 1.45 -8.77 -7.51
CA ASN A 127 0.21 -9.37 -7.09
C ASN A 127 -0.56 -9.93 -8.29
N VAL A 128 -0.91 -11.20 -8.22
CA VAL A 128 -1.64 -11.94 -9.26
C VAL A 128 -2.86 -12.56 -8.60
N ILE A 129 -3.92 -11.76 -8.51
CA ILE A 129 -5.23 -12.18 -7.98
C ILE A 129 -5.13 -12.58 -6.50
N GLY A 130 -4.69 -11.64 -5.66
CA GLY A 130 -4.49 -11.83 -4.23
C GLY A 130 -3.26 -12.67 -3.88
N ASP A 131 -2.42 -13.01 -4.86
CA ASP A 131 -1.24 -13.85 -4.67
C ASP A 131 0.04 -13.16 -5.15
N PHE A 132 1.04 -13.10 -4.29
CA PHE A 132 2.31 -12.46 -4.63
C PHE A 132 3.29 -13.42 -5.32
N GLN A 133 3.92 -12.91 -6.39
CA GLN A 133 4.98 -13.57 -7.14
C GLN A 133 6.23 -12.71 -7.13
N LEU A 134 7.38 -13.31 -6.79
CA LEU A 134 8.66 -12.60 -6.80
C LEU A 134 9.08 -12.28 -8.25
N VAL A 135 9.18 -10.99 -8.58
CA VAL A 135 9.48 -10.49 -9.94
C VAL A 135 10.64 -9.49 -9.98
N THR A 136 11.42 -9.39 -8.90
CA THR A 136 12.53 -8.43 -8.78
C THR A 136 13.43 -8.38 -10.02
N PRO A 137 13.49 -7.24 -10.74
CA PRO A 137 14.39 -7.08 -11.89
C PRO A 137 15.85 -7.19 -11.49
N SER A 138 16.70 -7.71 -12.38
CA SER A 138 18.13 -7.91 -12.09
C SER A 138 18.86 -6.63 -11.71
N LEU A 139 18.46 -5.48 -12.28
CA LEU A 139 19.04 -4.17 -11.98
C LEU A 139 18.77 -3.69 -10.54
N MET A 140 17.76 -4.24 -9.85
CA MET A 140 17.42 -3.89 -8.47
C MET A 140 18.20 -4.76 -7.46
N LEU A 141 18.63 -5.96 -7.87
CA LEU A 141 19.33 -6.91 -7.00
C LEU A 141 20.72 -6.40 -6.56
N GLU A 142 21.33 -5.49 -7.32
CA GLU A 142 22.65 -4.91 -7.03
C GLU A 142 22.59 -3.66 -6.12
N LYS A 143 21.39 -3.26 -5.69
CA LYS A 143 21.14 -1.98 -4.99
C LYS A 143 20.10 -2.12 -3.87
N GLY A 144 20.10 -3.28 -3.20
CA GLY A 144 19.20 -3.53 -2.09
C GLY A 144 19.59 -2.80 -0.80
N THR A 145 19.12 -3.30 0.33
CA THR A 145 19.41 -2.76 1.66
C THR A 145 18.69 -1.41 1.89
N SER A 146 17.44 -1.32 1.44
CA SER A 146 16.64 -0.10 1.47
C SER A 146 15.85 0.07 2.76
N HIS A 147 15.77 1.32 3.22
CA HIS A 147 15.01 1.73 4.40
C HIS A 147 13.89 2.70 4.04
N GLY A 148 14.20 3.68 3.20
CA GLY A 148 13.22 4.59 2.64
C GLY A 148 12.77 4.09 1.29
N ILE A 149 11.47 3.87 1.12
CA ILE A 149 10.85 3.48 -0.15
C ILE A 149 9.75 4.50 -0.43
N SER A 150 9.61 4.93 -1.69
CA SER A 150 8.56 5.84 -2.11
C SER A 150 8.18 5.55 -3.55
N TRP A 151 6.88 5.41 -3.78
CA TRP A 151 6.28 5.36 -5.11
C TRP A 151 5.77 6.73 -5.51
N ALA A 152 6.00 7.11 -6.77
CA ALA A 152 5.49 8.33 -7.37
C ALA A 152 5.55 8.24 -8.88
N ASP A 153 4.49 8.65 -9.59
CA ASP A 153 4.58 8.98 -11.02
C ASP A 153 5.26 10.36 -11.13
N TYR A 154 6.60 10.38 -11.20
CA TYR A 154 7.36 11.63 -11.05
C TYR A 154 7.41 12.46 -12.33
N ASP A 155 7.26 11.83 -13.49
CA ASP A 155 7.32 12.48 -14.80
C ASP A 155 5.96 12.58 -15.51
N LYS A 156 4.90 12.06 -14.88
CA LYS A 156 3.50 12.18 -15.27
C LYS A 156 3.15 11.39 -16.53
N ASP A 157 3.79 10.26 -16.75
CA ASP A 157 3.48 9.36 -17.85
C ASP A 157 2.44 8.28 -17.50
N GLY A 158 2.05 8.18 -16.22
CA GLY A 158 0.93 7.38 -15.75
C GLY A 158 1.33 6.03 -15.14
N ASP A 159 2.62 5.73 -15.07
CA ASP A 159 3.14 4.64 -14.26
C ASP A 159 3.88 5.16 -13.03
N VAL A 160 3.76 4.43 -11.93
CA VAL A 160 4.45 4.79 -10.70
C VAL A 160 5.91 4.35 -10.78
N ASP A 161 6.80 5.28 -10.46
CA ASP A 161 8.23 5.07 -10.34
C ASP A 161 8.63 4.82 -8.89
N LEU A 162 9.79 4.21 -8.71
CA LEU A 162 10.29 3.82 -7.39
C LEU A 162 11.54 4.59 -7.01
N ALA A 163 11.46 5.38 -5.94
CA ALA A 163 12.62 5.98 -5.29
C ALA A 163 12.98 5.19 -4.03
N VAL A 164 14.24 4.76 -3.94
CA VAL A 164 14.78 4.05 -2.76
C VAL A 164 15.96 4.79 -2.14
N ALA A 165 15.96 4.86 -0.81
CA ALA A 165 17.08 5.29 0.00
C ALA A 165 17.68 4.04 0.66
N ASN A 166 18.88 3.66 0.19
CA ASN A 166 19.55 2.44 0.62
C ASN A 166 20.85 2.72 1.39
N ASN A 167 21.30 1.69 2.10
CA ASN A 167 22.54 1.74 2.87
C ASN A 167 23.74 1.21 2.08
N HIS A 168 23.71 1.34 0.75
CA HIS A 168 24.83 0.96 -0.12
C HIS A 168 26.10 1.72 0.29
N THR A 169 27.27 1.08 0.15
CA THR A 169 28.57 1.62 0.62
C THR A 169 28.93 3.01 0.06
N ASP A 170 28.53 3.28 -1.17
CA ASP A 170 28.71 4.60 -1.82
C ASP A 170 27.66 5.66 -1.41
N GLY A 171 26.64 5.28 -0.63
CA GLY A 171 25.50 6.11 -0.26
C GLY A 171 24.63 6.49 -1.45
N THR A 172 23.54 5.77 -1.70
CA THR A 172 22.72 6.00 -2.90
C THR A 172 21.25 6.29 -2.60
N HIS A 173 20.69 7.21 -3.39
CA HIS A 173 19.25 7.41 -3.54
C HIS A 173 18.94 7.09 -5.00
N THR A 174 18.45 5.87 -5.25
CA THR A 174 18.23 5.39 -6.61
C THR A 174 16.79 5.68 -7.01
N LEU A 175 16.60 6.25 -8.19
CA LEU A 175 15.31 6.38 -8.83
C LEU A 175 15.25 5.33 -9.95
N TYR A 176 14.30 4.42 -9.84
CA TYR A 176 13.93 3.48 -10.89
C TYR A 176 12.74 4.04 -11.64
N ARG A 177 13.00 4.44 -12.88
CA ARG A 177 11.94 4.84 -13.80
C ARG A 177 11.22 3.60 -14.30
N ASN A 178 9.91 3.56 -14.11
CA ASN A 178 9.06 2.56 -14.73
C ASN A 178 8.83 2.96 -16.20
N GLU A 179 8.71 1.97 -17.08
CA GLU A 179 8.61 2.23 -18.52
C GLU A 179 7.47 1.38 -19.09
N LEU A 180 6.26 1.56 -18.53
CA LEU A 180 5.08 0.88 -19.03
C LEU A 180 4.78 1.32 -20.48
N GLY A 181 4.34 0.36 -21.28
CA GLY A 181 3.87 0.62 -22.64
C GLY A 181 2.40 1.01 -22.66
N ALA A 182 2.00 1.77 -23.68
CA ALA A 182 0.58 1.90 -23.99
C ALA A 182 -0.03 0.51 -24.32
N PRO A 183 -1.26 0.21 -23.87
CA PRO A 183 -2.21 1.12 -23.23
C PRO A 183 -2.08 1.25 -21.71
N SER A 184 -1.23 0.47 -21.02
CA SER A 184 -1.16 0.42 -19.55
C SER A 184 -0.91 1.76 -18.87
N THR A 185 -0.12 2.65 -19.49
CA THR A 185 0.10 4.03 -18.98
C THR A 185 -1.17 4.89 -18.92
N ARG A 186 -2.23 4.50 -19.65
CA ARG A 186 -3.53 5.19 -19.60
C ARG A 186 -4.48 4.61 -18.58
N ASN A 187 -4.16 3.44 -18.04
CA ASN A 187 -4.93 2.74 -17.04
C ASN A 187 -4.55 3.22 -15.63
N SER A 188 -4.40 4.53 -15.45
CA SER A 188 -3.95 5.14 -14.20
C SER A 188 -4.86 6.29 -13.82
N LEU A 189 -5.20 6.34 -12.54
CA LEU A 189 -5.91 7.45 -11.92
C LEU A 189 -5.18 7.88 -10.65
N GLN A 190 -4.78 9.14 -10.61
CA GLN A 190 -4.17 9.77 -9.44
C GLN A 190 -5.16 10.72 -8.77
N VAL A 191 -5.46 10.48 -7.49
CA VAL A 191 -6.46 11.22 -6.72
C VAL A 191 -5.80 12.02 -5.61
N VAL A 192 -6.03 13.33 -5.60
CA VAL A 192 -5.62 14.24 -4.54
C VAL A 192 -6.83 14.57 -3.66
N VAL A 193 -6.72 14.31 -2.35
CA VAL A 193 -7.76 14.62 -1.38
C VAL A 193 -7.40 15.91 -0.63
N LEU A 194 -8.25 16.92 -0.76
CA LEU A 194 -8.05 18.26 -0.20
C LEU A 194 -9.10 18.59 0.85
N ASP A 195 -8.74 19.42 1.84
CA ASP A 195 -9.72 20.03 2.73
C ASP A 195 -10.63 21.04 2.00
N SER A 196 -11.61 21.59 2.71
CA SER A 196 -12.57 22.56 2.14
C SER A 196 -11.94 23.90 1.71
N ASN A 197 -10.67 24.14 2.04
CA ASN A 197 -9.89 25.31 1.64
C ASN A 197 -8.82 24.97 0.57
N GLY A 198 -8.74 23.72 0.11
CA GLY A 198 -7.77 23.27 -0.89
C GLY A 198 -6.41 22.83 -0.31
N HIS A 199 -6.31 22.57 0.99
CA HIS A 199 -5.06 22.10 1.61
C HIS A 199 -4.94 20.58 1.65
N TRP A 200 -3.69 20.12 1.58
CA TRP A 200 -3.29 18.71 1.61
C TRP A 200 -3.16 18.20 3.06
N THR A 201 -4.26 18.21 3.82
CA THR A 201 -4.23 17.94 5.27
C THR A 201 -5.16 16.80 5.69
N ARG A 202 -5.47 15.88 4.77
CA ARG A 202 -6.45 14.80 4.98
C ARG A 202 -5.79 13.41 5.04
N ALA A 203 -4.64 13.35 5.70
CA ALA A 203 -4.00 12.10 6.08
C ALA A 203 -4.98 11.14 6.77
N GLY A 204 -4.91 9.87 6.41
CA GLY A 204 -5.82 8.83 6.92
C GLY A 204 -7.20 8.79 6.27
N ALA A 205 -7.49 9.66 5.29
CA ALA A 205 -8.65 9.47 4.44
C ALA A 205 -8.48 8.21 3.58
N THR A 206 -9.54 7.42 3.44
CA THR A 206 -9.57 6.27 2.53
C THR A 206 -10.29 6.68 1.26
N VAL A 207 -9.70 6.37 0.10
CA VAL A 207 -10.31 6.50 -1.21
C VAL A 207 -10.58 5.09 -1.73
N THR A 208 -11.85 4.75 -1.90
CA THR A 208 -12.28 3.47 -2.44
C THR A 208 -12.78 3.67 -3.87
N LEU A 209 -12.14 3.01 -4.82
CA LEU A 209 -12.56 2.96 -6.22
C LEU A 209 -13.42 1.72 -6.43
N SER A 210 -14.56 1.88 -7.12
CA SER A 210 -15.34 0.73 -7.57
C SER A 210 -15.82 0.84 -9.02
N ALA A 211 -15.90 -0.31 -9.69
CA ALA A 211 -16.39 -0.45 -11.05
C ALA A 211 -17.30 -1.68 -11.18
N SER A 212 -18.42 -1.53 -11.90
CA SER A 212 -19.39 -2.60 -12.13
C SER A 212 -18.95 -3.63 -13.18
N THR A 213 -17.88 -3.35 -13.91
CA THR A 213 -17.33 -4.19 -14.96
C THR A 213 -15.83 -4.27 -14.74
N TRP A 214 -15.27 -5.47 -14.65
CA TRP A 214 -13.82 -5.67 -14.57
C TRP A 214 -13.43 -7.05 -15.14
N ASP A 215 -12.20 -7.49 -14.89
CA ASP A 215 -11.64 -8.71 -15.45
C ASP A 215 -12.52 -9.95 -15.22
N SER A 216 -13.16 -10.39 -16.31
CA SER A 216 -13.99 -11.60 -16.33
C SER A 216 -13.22 -12.89 -16.04
N SER A 217 -11.88 -12.85 -16.00
CA SER A 217 -11.04 -13.99 -15.65
C SER A 217 -11.06 -14.30 -14.14
N VAL A 218 -11.45 -13.34 -13.31
CA VAL A 218 -11.53 -13.52 -11.86
C VAL A 218 -12.90 -14.10 -11.48
N GLU A 219 -12.94 -15.41 -11.26
CA GLU A 219 -14.16 -16.13 -10.94
C GLU A 219 -14.79 -15.63 -9.63
N GLY A 220 -16.09 -15.35 -9.65
CA GLY A 220 -16.85 -14.98 -8.45
C GLY A 220 -16.78 -13.50 -8.05
N GLN A 221 -16.01 -12.68 -8.77
CA GLN A 221 -15.94 -11.23 -8.56
C GLN A 221 -16.63 -10.50 -9.72
N PRO A 222 -17.91 -10.11 -9.60
CA PRO A 222 -18.64 -9.43 -10.68
C PRO A 222 -18.31 -7.93 -10.78
N SER A 223 -17.62 -7.37 -9.79
CA SER A 223 -17.29 -5.95 -9.67
C SER A 223 -15.89 -5.82 -9.09
N TYR A 224 -15.20 -4.73 -9.46
CA TYR A 224 -13.90 -4.37 -8.91
C TYR A 224 -14.12 -3.34 -7.80
N THR A 225 -13.52 -3.57 -6.63
CA THR A 225 -13.46 -2.60 -5.53
C THR A 225 -12.04 -2.61 -5.00
N THR A 226 -11.43 -1.45 -4.81
CA THR A 226 -10.09 -1.36 -4.23
C THR A 226 -9.95 -0.08 -3.42
N SER A 227 -9.23 -0.13 -2.31
CA SER A 227 -9.03 1.00 -1.41
C SER A 227 -7.57 1.48 -1.37
N ARG A 228 -7.38 2.79 -1.25
CA ARG A 228 -6.10 3.44 -0.95
C ARG A 228 -6.26 4.35 0.26
N ILE A 229 -5.24 4.38 1.11
CA ILE A 229 -5.18 5.34 2.21
C ILE A 229 -4.31 6.53 1.79
N VAL A 230 -4.75 7.75 2.12
CA VAL A 230 -3.93 8.95 2.03
C VAL A 230 -2.87 8.87 3.12
N ASP A 231 -1.73 8.27 2.78
CA ASP A 231 -0.71 7.90 3.74
C ASP A 231 0.16 9.09 4.18
N THR A 232 0.72 8.98 5.39
CA THR A 232 1.76 9.83 5.94
C THR A 232 3.11 9.14 6.10
N GLY A 233 3.23 7.87 5.66
CA GLY A 233 4.47 7.10 5.63
C GLY A 233 4.66 6.30 4.33
N GLY A 234 5.77 5.56 4.23
CA GLY A 234 6.10 4.65 3.12
C GLY A 234 7.38 3.82 3.34
N GLY A 235 7.99 3.94 4.53
CA GLY A 235 9.28 3.37 4.89
C GLY A 235 9.94 4.18 6.02
N TYR A 236 11.14 3.78 6.43
CA TYR A 236 11.87 4.46 7.50
C TYR A 236 12.31 5.86 7.03
N SER A 237 11.76 6.89 7.70
CA SER A 237 12.00 8.30 7.36
C SER A 237 11.65 8.66 5.90
N SER A 238 10.72 7.92 5.29
CA SER A 238 10.17 8.22 3.96
C SER A 238 8.65 8.33 3.99
N GLN A 239 8.10 8.99 2.98
CA GLN A 239 6.67 9.09 2.73
C GLN A 239 6.46 8.91 1.23
N GLY A 240 5.46 8.11 0.84
CA GLY A 240 5.02 8.03 -0.56
C GLY A 240 4.52 9.37 -1.09
N ALA A 241 4.43 9.51 -2.41
CA ALA A 241 3.76 10.68 -2.96
C ALA A 241 2.29 10.71 -2.53
N THR A 242 1.78 11.91 -2.30
CA THR A 242 0.36 12.20 -2.43
C THR A 242 0.26 12.93 -3.77
N PRO A 243 -0.53 12.47 -4.76
CA PRO A 243 -1.80 11.73 -4.73
C PRO A 243 -1.73 10.23 -4.40
N VAL A 244 -2.89 9.62 -4.08
CA VAL A 244 -3.05 8.16 -4.11
C VAL A 244 -3.18 7.69 -5.56
N HIS A 245 -2.59 6.55 -5.88
CA HIS A 245 -2.58 5.97 -7.22
C HIS A 245 -3.46 4.71 -7.32
N PHE A 246 -4.23 4.64 -8.40
CA PHE A 246 -4.96 3.46 -8.83
C PHE A 246 -4.49 3.09 -10.23
N GLY A 247 -3.91 1.89 -10.37
CA GLY A 247 -3.98 1.21 -11.65
C GLY A 247 -5.40 0.68 -11.85
N ILE A 248 -5.89 0.73 -13.08
CA ILE A 248 -7.29 0.41 -13.40
C ILE A 248 -7.29 -0.75 -14.41
N PRO A 249 -7.94 -1.88 -14.10
CA PRO A 249 -7.95 -3.03 -15.00
C PRO A 249 -8.43 -2.68 -16.41
N SER A 250 -7.84 -3.34 -17.40
CA SER A 250 -8.24 -3.17 -18.79
C SER A 250 -9.73 -3.48 -18.99
N GLY A 251 -10.44 -2.61 -19.70
CA GLY A 251 -11.87 -2.75 -19.98
C GLY A 251 -12.79 -2.07 -18.97
N VAL A 252 -12.25 -1.51 -17.88
CA VAL A 252 -12.98 -0.55 -17.03
C VAL A 252 -13.00 0.81 -17.75
N GLU A 253 -14.18 1.36 -17.98
CA GLU A 253 -14.35 2.71 -18.58
C GLU A 253 -14.88 3.73 -17.57
N LEU A 254 -15.86 3.35 -16.74
CA LEU A 254 -16.47 4.20 -15.73
C LEU A 254 -16.18 3.68 -14.33
N VAL A 255 -15.87 4.60 -13.42
CA VAL A 255 -15.57 4.29 -12.02
C VAL A 255 -16.40 5.16 -11.08
N ASN A 256 -16.54 4.69 -9.85
CA ASN A 256 -17.04 5.44 -8.71
C ASN A 256 -15.88 5.61 -7.71
N LEU A 257 -15.84 6.74 -7.02
CA LEU A 257 -14.96 6.96 -5.88
C LEU A 257 -15.80 7.25 -4.64
N THR A 258 -15.52 6.55 -3.55
CA THR A 258 -16.03 6.85 -2.21
C THR A 258 -14.86 7.28 -1.35
N ILE A 259 -14.94 8.48 -0.78
CA ILE A 259 -13.90 9.06 0.06
C ILE A 259 -14.45 9.08 1.49
N GLN A 260 -13.78 8.37 2.39
CA GLN A 260 -14.09 8.32 3.80
C GLN A 260 -13.01 9.03 4.61
N TRP A 261 -13.39 9.89 5.55
CA TRP A 261 -12.45 10.55 6.46
C TRP A 261 -13.07 10.77 7.84
N TYR A 262 -12.24 11.10 8.83
CA TYR A 262 -12.69 11.45 10.16
C TYR A 262 -12.68 12.97 10.36
N GLU A 263 -13.84 13.56 10.64
CA GLU A 263 -14.02 14.96 11.04
C GLU A 263 -15.29 15.03 11.92
N ASP A 264 -15.10 15.05 13.24
CA ASP A 264 -16.17 14.93 14.25
C ASP A 264 -17.09 13.71 14.03
N GLY A 265 -16.50 12.60 13.60
CA GLY A 265 -17.18 11.39 13.15
C GLY A 265 -16.74 10.99 11.74
N ILE A 266 -17.19 9.82 11.30
CA ILE A 266 -16.94 9.35 9.93
C ILE A 266 -17.78 10.17 8.95
N GLN A 267 -17.12 10.76 7.98
CA GLN A 267 -17.71 11.49 6.86
C GLN A 267 -17.48 10.70 5.56
N ILE A 268 -18.40 10.84 4.62
CA ILE A 268 -18.36 10.13 3.33
C ILE A 268 -18.75 11.08 2.20
N GLN A 269 -18.00 11.06 1.11
CA GLN A 269 -18.30 11.77 -0.14
C GLN A 269 -18.13 10.80 -1.32
N THR A 270 -19.10 10.77 -2.23
CA THR A 270 -19.07 9.88 -3.40
C THR A 270 -19.09 10.68 -4.69
N ILE A 271 -18.27 10.26 -5.65
CA ILE A 271 -18.30 10.70 -7.05
C ILE A 271 -18.62 9.47 -7.89
N SER A 272 -19.68 9.54 -8.68
CA SER A 272 -20.19 8.36 -9.40
C SER A 272 -20.11 8.52 -10.92
N ASP A 273 -20.02 7.36 -11.59
CA ASP A 273 -20.18 7.20 -13.03
C ASP A 273 -19.36 8.18 -13.88
N PHE A 274 -18.07 8.33 -13.59
CA PHE A 274 -17.18 9.19 -14.36
C PHE A 274 -16.12 8.40 -15.12
N ASP A 275 -15.77 8.93 -16.29
CA ASP A 275 -14.66 8.47 -17.11
C ASP A 275 -13.35 8.99 -16.51
N TYR A 276 -12.52 8.08 -15.99
CA TYR A 276 -11.23 8.43 -15.39
C TYR A 276 -10.19 8.80 -16.45
N GLY A 277 -10.35 8.36 -17.70
CA GLY A 277 -9.40 8.58 -18.78
C GLY A 277 -9.22 10.05 -19.14
N VAL A 278 -10.20 10.92 -18.80
CA VAL A 278 -10.06 12.37 -18.92
C VAL A 278 -8.96 12.93 -18.00
N TYR A 279 -8.52 12.18 -16.99
CA TYR A 279 -7.46 12.55 -16.05
C TYR A 279 -6.09 11.95 -16.40
N SER A 280 -5.91 11.32 -17.55
CA SER A 280 -4.59 10.81 -17.97
C SER A 280 -3.52 11.93 -17.97
N GLY A 281 -2.41 11.70 -17.24
CA GLY A 281 -1.31 12.66 -17.06
C GLY A 281 -1.64 13.86 -16.14
N GLN A 282 -2.76 13.83 -15.43
CA GLN A 282 -3.16 14.87 -14.48
C GLN A 282 -3.82 14.28 -13.23
N PHE A 283 -3.95 15.10 -12.20
CA PHE A 283 -4.57 14.67 -10.95
C PHE A 283 -6.08 14.97 -10.95
N LEU A 284 -6.86 14.06 -10.36
CA LEU A 284 -8.22 14.34 -9.94
C LEU A 284 -8.18 14.94 -8.53
N GLU A 285 -8.44 16.25 -8.43
CA GLU A 285 -8.53 16.94 -7.14
C GLU A 285 -9.95 16.84 -6.56
N ILE A 286 -10.06 16.33 -5.34
CA ILE A 286 -11.32 16.21 -4.60
C ILE A 286 -11.26 17.14 -3.39
N LEU A 287 -12.03 18.22 -3.44
CA LEU A 287 -12.29 19.06 -2.26
C LEU A 287 -13.37 18.41 -1.40
N LEU A 288 -13.04 18.13 -0.14
CA LEU A 288 -13.97 17.62 0.85
C LEU A 288 -14.81 18.75 1.44
N ASN A 289 -16.11 18.52 1.59
CA ASN A 289 -17.06 19.51 2.13
C ASN A 289 -16.94 20.88 1.46
N PRO A 290 -17.01 21.00 0.11
CA PRO A 290 -17.02 22.30 -0.53
C PRO A 290 -18.26 23.03 0.00
N ARG A 291 -18.05 24.14 0.71
CA ARG A 291 -19.17 24.95 1.20
C ARG A 291 -20.07 25.26 0.01
N GLN A 292 -21.33 24.79 0.06
CA GLN A 292 -22.36 25.22 -0.89
C GLN A 292 -22.62 26.72 -0.76
#